data_AF-A0A4Y9SSR0-F1
#
_entry.id   AF-A0A4Y9SSR0-F1
#
_cell.length_a   1.000
_cell.length_b   1.000
_cell.length_c   1.000
_cell.angle_alpha   90.00
_cell.angle_beta   90.00
_cell.angle_gamma   90.00
#
_symmetry.space_group_name_H-M   'P 1'
#
loop_
_entity.id
_entity.type
_entity.pdbx_description
1 polymer ?
#
loop_
_entity_poly.entity_id
_entity_poly.type
_entity_poly.pdbx_seq_one_letter_code
_entity_poly.pdbx_strand_id
1 'polypeptide(L)'
;MDELIYISTYVINFCLCAIAFAVTRSTIAAGGDLKVSMNRFAAVAVAVGLISGIPLLFIILWLFESAGLHVNVGHGEGLVATPLFNFVMGLLLAGLGRILLGWQTIRW
;
A
#
# COMPACT_ATOMS: atom_id res chain seq x y z
N MET A 1 -12.51 -9.41 -15.83
CA MET A 1 -11.55 -10.04 -14.88
C MET A 1 -10.39 -9.12 -14.61
N ASP A 2 -9.88 -8.43 -15.63
CA ASP A 2 -8.74 -7.51 -15.53
C ASP A 2 -8.96 -6.40 -14.47
N GLU A 3 -10.13 -5.77 -14.44
CA GLU A 3 -10.49 -4.78 -13.41
C GLU A 3 -10.38 -5.31 -11.97
N LEU A 4 -10.73 -6.59 -11.76
CA LEU A 4 -10.71 -7.21 -10.44
C LEU A 4 -9.26 -7.44 -9.95
N ILE A 5 -8.34 -7.71 -10.89
CA ILE A 5 -6.91 -7.81 -10.61
C ILE A 5 -6.35 -6.43 -10.23
N TYR A 6 -6.72 -5.38 -10.97
CA TYR A 6 -6.28 -4.03 -10.63
C TYR A 6 -6.82 -3.57 -9.29
N ILE A 7 -8.12 -3.75 -9.02
CA ILE A 7 -8.76 -3.41 -7.75
C ILE A 7 -8.12 -4.16 -6.58
N SER A 8 -7.81 -5.46 -6.76
CA SER A 8 -7.19 -6.24 -5.68
C SER A 8 -5.79 -5.72 -5.31
N THR A 9 -5.00 -5.22 -6.27
CA THR A 9 -3.69 -4.60 -5.96
C THR A 9 -3.84 -3.36 -5.06
N TYR A 10 -4.81 -2.49 -5.35
CA TYR A 10 -5.09 -1.30 -4.55
C TYR A 10 -5.60 -1.65 -3.15
N VAL A 11 -6.48 -2.65 -3.04
CA VAL A 11 -6.99 -3.12 -1.75
C VAL A 11 -5.85 -3.68 -0.90
N ILE A 12 -4.95 -4.48 -1.49
CA ILE A 12 -3.80 -5.04 -0.77
C ILE A 12 -2.87 -3.91 -0.30
N ASN A 13 -2.56 -2.93 -1.16
CA ASN A 13 -1.76 -1.76 -0.81
C ASN A 13 -2.37 -1.00 0.39
N PHE A 14 -3.67 -0.71 0.32
CA PHE A 14 -4.40 -0.03 1.39
C PHE A 14 -4.35 -0.83 2.70
N CYS A 15 -4.63 -2.12 2.66
CA CYS A 15 -4.60 -2.99 3.84
C CYS A 15 -3.22 -3.06 4.48
N LEU A 16 -2.16 -3.20 3.68
CA LEU A 16 -0.77 -3.21 4.17
C LEU A 16 -0.39 -1.88 4.82
N CYS A 17 -0.78 -0.76 4.21
CA CYS A 17 -0.57 0.57 4.80
C CYS A 17 -1.38 0.76 6.11
N ALA A 18 -2.61 0.26 6.18
CA ALA A 18 -3.44 0.32 7.39
C ALA A 18 -2.83 -0.49 8.54
N ILE A 19 -2.29 -1.68 8.25
CA ILE A 19 -1.56 -2.49 9.24
C ILE A 19 -0.30 -1.76 9.71
N ALA A 20 0.49 -1.22 8.77
CA ALA A 20 1.69 -0.45 9.11
C ALA A 20 1.37 0.77 9.99
N PHE A 21 0.24 1.44 9.73
CA PHE A 21 -0.24 2.55 10.55
C PHE A 21 -0.60 2.08 11.97
N ALA A 22 -1.37 0.99 12.10
CA ALA A 22 -1.77 0.44 13.39
C ALA A 22 -0.56 0.02 14.24
N VAL A 23 0.44 -0.64 13.63
CA VAL A 23 1.70 -1.02 14.27
C VAL A 23 2.47 0.23 14.73
N THR A 24 2.61 1.21 13.85
CA THR A 24 3.33 2.46 14.16
C THR A 24 2.68 3.20 15.32
N ARG A 25 1.35 3.30 15.31
CA ARG A 25 0.56 3.85 16.40
C ARG A 25 0.83 3.11 17.72
N SER A 26 0.83 1.78 17.69
CA SER A 26 1.13 0.98 18.87
C SER A 26 2.55 1.22 19.40
N THR A 27 3.53 1.37 18.50
CA THR A 27 4.92 1.69 18.88
C THR A 27 5.04 3.06 19.56
N ILE A 28 4.36 4.08 19.04
CA ILE A 28 4.34 5.42 19.64
C ILE A 28 3.66 5.37 21.01
N ALA A 29 2.53 4.67 21.12
CA ALA A 29 1.82 4.52 22.40
C ALA A 29 2.66 3.80 23.47
N ALA A 30 3.54 2.88 23.07
CA ALA A 30 4.48 2.19 23.94
C ALA A 30 5.71 3.06 24.35
N GLY A 31 5.74 4.34 23.97
CA GLY A 31 6.83 5.26 24.30
C GLY A 31 7.93 5.36 23.23
N GLY A 32 7.70 4.83 22.02
CA GLY A 32 8.61 5.00 20.89
C GLY A 32 8.72 6.46 20.42
N ASP A 33 9.88 6.83 19.88
CA ASP A 33 10.09 8.18 19.32
C ASP A 33 9.13 8.44 18.15
N LEU A 34 8.34 9.51 18.26
CA LEU A 34 7.36 9.92 17.27
C LEU A 34 7.98 10.17 15.90
N LYS A 35 9.06 10.96 15.83
CA LYS A 35 9.69 11.35 14.56
C LYS A 35 10.26 10.13 13.85
N VAL A 36 10.92 9.25 14.61
CA VAL A 36 11.48 8.00 14.07
C VAL A 36 10.36 7.08 13.59
N SER A 37 9.30 6.92 14.38
CA SER A 37 8.16 6.06 14.03
C SER A 37 7.40 6.57 12.80
N MET A 38 7.18 7.87 12.68
CA MET A 38 6.56 8.50 11.51
C MET A 38 7.42 8.35 10.24
N ASN A 39 8.74 8.50 10.35
CA ASN A 39 9.65 8.29 9.22
C ASN A 39 9.67 6.83 8.77
N ARG A 40 9.65 5.89 9.72
CA ARG A 40 9.55 4.45 9.43
C ARG A 40 8.23 4.12 8.73
N PHE A 41 7.10 4.63 9.24
CA PHE A 41 5.81 4.46 8.59
C PHE A 41 5.80 5.00 7.16
N ALA A 42 6.32 6.21 6.94
CA ALA A 42 6.37 6.81 5.62
C ALA A 42 7.20 5.96 4.63
N ALA A 43 8.36 5.46 5.08
CA ALA A 43 9.19 4.56 4.29
C ALA A 43 8.46 3.25 3.95
N VAL A 44 7.76 2.67 4.92
CA VAL A 44 6.96 1.45 4.72
C VAL A 44 5.82 1.69 3.75
N ALA A 45 5.04 2.78 3.89
CA ALA A 45 3.93 3.10 3.00
C ALA A 45 4.39 3.32 1.55
N VAL A 46 5.53 3.98 1.34
CA VAL A 46 6.13 4.14 0.01
C VAL A 46 6.61 2.81 -0.56
N ALA A 47 7.28 1.98 0.24
CA ALA A 47 7.73 0.66 -0.18
C ALA A 47 6.55 -0.25 -0.55
N VAL A 48 5.48 -0.24 0.24
CA VAL A 48 4.24 -0.97 -0.02
C VAL A 48 3.63 -0.50 -1.34
N GLY A 49 3.53 0.81 -1.58
CA GLY A 49 3.02 1.35 -2.85
C GLY A 49 3.85 0.93 -4.08
N LEU A 50 5.17 0.80 -3.92
CA LEU A 50 6.05 0.35 -4.99
C LEU A 50 5.93 -1.16 -5.26
N ILE A 51 5.85 -1.97 -4.20
CA ILE A 51 5.78 -3.44 -4.28
C ILE A 51 4.39 -3.92 -4.72
N SER A 52 3.32 -3.24 -4.28
CA SER A 52 1.95 -3.52 -4.71
C SER A 52 1.70 -3.18 -6.18
N GLY A 53 2.60 -2.42 -6.80
CA GLY A 53 2.54 -2.04 -8.20
C GLY A 53 2.95 -3.13 -9.19
N ILE A 54 4.26 -3.43 -9.27
CA ILE A 54 4.81 -4.35 -10.29
C ILE A 54 4.85 -5.79 -9.78
N PRO A 55 5.55 -6.13 -8.67
CA PRO A 55 5.64 -7.51 -8.19
C PRO A 55 4.29 -8.15 -7.91
N LEU A 56 3.40 -7.42 -7.24
CA LEU A 56 2.10 -7.93 -6.81
C LEU A 56 1.17 -8.21 -7.99
N LEU A 57 1.24 -7.39 -9.04
CA LEU A 57 0.48 -7.60 -10.27
C LEU A 57 0.84 -8.94 -10.91
N PHE A 58 2.14 -9.25 -11.04
CA PHE A 58 2.59 -10.53 -11.58
C PHE A 58 2.21 -11.72 -10.69
N ILE A 59 2.31 -11.58 -9.36
CA ILE A 59 1.89 -12.63 -8.42
C ILE A 59 0.39 -12.91 -8.56
N ILE A 60 -0.44 -11.87 -8.67
CA ILE A 60 -1.89 -12.00 -8.81
C ILE A 60 -2.24 -12.63 -10.16
N LEU A 61 -1.61 -12.22 -11.26
CA LEU A 61 -1.80 -12.84 -12.57
C LEU A 61 -1.48 -14.34 -12.52
N TRP A 62 -0.35 -14.72 -11.92
CA TRP A 62 0.02 -16.13 -11.73
C TRP A 62 -0.99 -16.90 -10.88
N LEU A 63 -1.53 -16.27 -9.82
CA LEU A 63 -2.53 -16.87 -8.93
C LEU A 63 -3.85 -17.15 -9.64
N PHE A 64 -4.29 -16.23 -10.52
CA PHE A 64 -5.49 -16.38 -11.33
C PHE A 64 -5.32 -17.47 -12.39
N GLU A 65 -4.18 -17.50 -13.10
CA GLU A 65 -3.86 -18.58 -14.04
C GLU A 65 -3.83 -19.94 -13.35
N SER A 66 -3.21 -20.01 -12.17
CA SER A 66 -3.15 -21.24 -11.35
C SER A 66 -4.54 -21.70 -10.89
N ALA A 67 -5.50 -20.79 -10.76
CA ALA A 67 -6.89 -21.08 -10.44
C ALA A 67 -7.74 -21.44 -11.67
N GLY A 68 -7.14 -21.56 -12.86
CA GLY A 68 -7.85 -21.86 -14.11
C GLY A 68 -8.56 -20.66 -14.74
N LEU A 69 -8.29 -19.44 -14.24
CA LEU A 69 -8.83 -18.20 -14.77
C LEU A 69 -7.81 -17.59 -15.73
N HIS A 70 -8.04 -17.75 -17.03
CA HIS A 70 -7.20 -17.13 -18.06
C HIS A 70 -7.51 -15.63 -18.15
N VAL A 71 -6.52 -14.81 -17.82
CA VAL A 71 -6.61 -13.36 -17.85
C VAL A 71 -5.73 -12.86 -18.98
N ASN A 72 -6.36 -12.31 -20.02
CA ASN A 72 -5.64 -11.74 -21.15
C ASN A 72 -5.44 -10.24 -20.88
N VAL A 73 -4.26 -9.85 -20.41
CA VAL A 73 -3.93 -8.46 -20.07
C VAL A 73 -3.74 -7.66 -21.37
N GLY A 74 -4.84 -7.39 -22.06
CA GLY A 74 -4.84 -6.87 -23.44
C GLY A 74 -4.38 -5.41 -23.60
N HIS A 75 -4.06 -4.71 -22.51
CA HIS A 75 -3.78 -3.28 -22.55
C HIS A 75 -2.50 -2.96 -21.75
N GLY A 76 -1.41 -2.67 -22.46
CA GLY A 76 -0.15 -2.22 -21.87
C GLY A 76 -0.29 -0.97 -20.99
N GLU A 77 -1.36 -0.19 -21.21
CA GLU A 77 -1.74 0.94 -20.37
C GLU A 77 -2.05 0.52 -18.92
N GLY A 78 -2.75 -0.60 -18.71
CA GLY A 78 -3.07 -1.10 -17.37
C GLY A 78 -1.86 -1.66 -16.61
N LEU A 79 -0.90 -2.23 -17.34
CA LEU A 79 0.38 -2.72 -16.81
C LEU A 79 1.30 -1.60 -16.31
N VAL A 80 1.21 -0.41 -16.91
CA VAL A 80 2.00 0.76 -16.50
C VAL A 80 1.24 1.63 -15.49
N ALA A 81 -0.07 1.79 -15.68
CA ALA A 81 -0.93 2.59 -14.82
C ALA A 81 -1.05 1.99 -13.41
N THR A 82 -1.20 0.67 -13.30
CA THR A 82 -1.42 0.03 -11.98
C THR A 82 -0.23 0.21 -11.02
N PRO A 83 1.03 0.03 -11.45
CA PRO A 83 2.17 0.41 -10.63
C PRO A 83 2.22 1.88 -10.27
N LEU A 84 1.96 2.76 -11.23
CA LEU A 84 2.01 4.20 -11.02
C LEU A 84 0.96 4.65 -9.98
N PHE A 85 -0.28 4.18 -10.12
CA PHE A 85 -1.35 4.50 -9.19
C PHE A 85 -1.13 3.89 -7.81
N ASN A 86 -0.60 2.66 -7.71
CA ASN A 86 -0.25 2.07 -6.41
C ASN A 86 0.88 2.84 -5.71
N PHE A 87 1.86 3.31 -6.46
CA PHE A 87 2.93 4.16 -5.94
C PHE A 87 2.39 5.50 -5.44
N VAL A 88 1.56 6.17 -6.24
CA VAL A 88 0.90 7.43 -5.86
C VAL A 88 0.01 7.23 -4.63
N MET A 89 -0.73 6.13 -4.57
CA MET A 89 -1.55 5.78 -3.40
C MET A 89 -0.69 5.58 -2.16
N GLY A 90 0.44 4.89 -2.27
CA GLY A 90 1.40 4.73 -1.17
C GLY A 90 1.94 6.08 -0.67
N LEU A 91 2.25 7.02 -1.58
CA LEU A 91 2.66 8.38 -1.22
C LEU A 91 1.56 9.15 -0.49
N LEU A 92 0.31 9.09 -0.99
CA LEU A 92 -0.84 9.73 -0.36
C LEU A 92 -1.08 9.17 1.04
N LEU A 93 -1.04 7.85 1.20
CA LEU A 93 -1.20 7.17 2.48
C LEU A 93 -0.04 7.48 3.45
N ALA A 94 1.19 7.63 2.94
CA ALA A 94 2.32 8.07 3.74
C ALA A 94 2.10 9.49 4.30
N GLY A 95 1.63 10.42 3.46
CA GLY A 95 1.31 11.79 3.86
C GLY A 95 0.17 11.84 4.88
N LEU A 96 -0.97 11.21 4.56
CA LEU A 96 -2.14 11.13 5.43
C LEU A 96 -1.81 10.48 6.77
N GLY A 97 -1.13 9.34 6.77
CA GLY A 97 -0.76 8.64 7.98
C GLY A 97 0.21 9.44 8.85
N ARG A 98 1.15 10.19 8.26
CA ARG A 98 2.00 11.13 9.03
C ARG A 98 1.16 12.21 9.73
N ILE A 99 0.20 12.82 9.03
CA ILE A 99 -0.67 13.85 9.62
C ILE A 99 -1.47 13.25 10.79
N LEU A 100 -2.09 12.10 10.57
CA LEU A 100 -2.91 11.41 11.58
C LEU A 100 -2.10 10.96 12.80
N LEU A 101 -0.88 10.44 12.60
CA LEU A 101 0.03 10.10 13.71
C LEU A 101 0.47 11.34 14.49
N GLY A 102 0.71 12.45 13.79
CA GLY A 102 1.06 13.74 14.40
C GLY A 102 -0.06 14.33 15.27
N TRP A 103 -1.33 14.06 14.95
CA TRP A 103 -2.47 14.49 15.78
C TRP A 103 -2.59 13.74 17.10
N GLN A 104 -2.00 12.54 17.22
CA GLN A 104 -2.11 11.74 18.44
C GLN A 104 -1.38 12.32 19.65
N THR A 105 -0.45 13.26 19.44
CA THR A 105 0.22 13.95 20.54
C THR A 105 -0.55 15.16 21.07
N ILE A 106 -1.61 15.59 20.39
CA ILE A 106 -2.52 16.63 20.89
C ILE A 106 -3.48 15.94 21.87
N ARG A 107 -3.04 15.77 23.12
CA ARG A 107 -3.94 15.46 24.23
C ARG A 107 -4.71 16.73 24.55
N TRP A 108 -5.99 16.77 24.19
CA TRP A 108 -6.95 17.76 24.70
C TRP A 108 -7.25 17.50 26.16
#